data_AF-A0A7Y6MD11-F1
#
_entry.id   AF-A0A7Y6MD11-F1
#
_cell.length_a   1.000
_cell.length_b   1.000
_cell.length_c   1.000
_cell.angle_alpha   90.00
_cell.angle_beta   90.00
_cell.angle_gamma   90.00
#
_symmetry.space_group_name_H-M   'P 1'
#
loop_
_entity.id
_entity.type
_entity.pdbx_description
1 polymer ?
#
loop_
_entity_poly.entity_id
_entity_poly.type
_entity_poly.pdbx_seq_one_letter_code
_entity_poly.pdbx_strand_id
1 'polypeptide(L)'
;MRAARDRGNGAAVPVGHSGGGTASRRRPFPGKARRERRRPVPRDVKIPGPDHPITVEAASTRVVVRVGERVVADTTRPLVLSEAAYPPVHYIPIEDVDPGLIRRSDTRTYCPYKGEASYYSIVTPEGEVGDAIWTYEEPYEAVGEIKGHVAFYPDRVRLTVEPS
;
A
#
# COMPACT_ATOMS: atom_id res chain seq x y z
N MET A 1 -11.50 -28.54 11.68
CA MET A 1 -12.89 -28.91 12.05
C MET A 1 -13.78 -28.74 10.82
N ARG A 2 -14.62 -29.75 10.56
CA ARG A 2 -15.71 -29.83 9.55
C ARG A 2 -16.57 -28.55 9.61
N ALA A 3 -17.26 -28.04 8.58
CA ALA A 3 -18.32 -28.57 7.72
C ALA A 3 -19.01 -27.29 7.14
N ALA A 4 -19.88 -27.23 6.14
CA ALA A 4 -20.57 -28.19 5.29
C ALA A 4 -21.15 -27.40 4.11
N ARG A 5 -21.31 -28.09 2.98
CA ARG A 5 -22.24 -27.76 1.89
C ARG A 5 -23.68 -27.95 2.40
N ASP A 6 -24.65 -27.23 1.84
CA ASP A 6 -25.88 -27.89 1.40
C ASP A 6 -26.60 -27.18 0.25
N ARG A 7 -27.32 -28.00 -0.54
CA ARG A 7 -27.93 -27.73 -1.84
C ARG A 7 -29.46 -27.60 -1.74
N GLY A 8 -30.05 -27.04 -2.82
CA GLY A 8 -31.35 -27.46 -3.38
C GLY A 8 -32.57 -26.74 -2.81
N ASN A 9 -33.72 -26.68 -3.46
CA ASN A 9 -34.26 -27.17 -4.73
C ASN A 9 -35.68 -26.55 -4.84
N GLY A 10 -36.31 -26.60 -6.02
CA GLY A 10 -37.77 -26.81 -6.05
C GLY A 10 -38.60 -25.71 -6.71
N ALA A 11 -38.98 -25.98 -7.95
CA ALA A 11 -39.93 -25.27 -8.79
C ALA A 11 -41.37 -25.22 -8.23
N ALA A 12 -42.14 -24.23 -8.69
CA ALA A 12 -43.54 -24.42 -9.05
C ALA A 12 -43.99 -23.36 -10.08
N VAL A 13 -44.39 -23.85 -11.24
CA VAL A 13 -45.16 -23.14 -12.28
C VAL A 13 -46.65 -23.22 -11.95
N PRO A 14 -47.43 -22.21 -12.35
CA PRO A 14 -48.67 -22.52 -13.04
C PRO A 14 -48.86 -21.75 -14.35
N VAL A 15 -49.54 -22.44 -15.26
CA VAL A 15 -49.96 -22.03 -16.61
C VAL A 15 -51.37 -21.45 -16.53
N GLY A 16 -51.70 -20.39 -17.29
CA GLY A 16 -53.10 -19.92 -17.36
C GLY A 16 -53.38 -18.59 -18.08
N HIS A 17 -53.38 -18.64 -19.43
CA HIS A 17 -54.32 -17.99 -20.38
C HIS A 17 -54.63 -16.47 -20.38
N SER A 18 -54.13 -15.83 -21.45
CA SER A 18 -54.83 -15.02 -22.49
C SER A 18 -55.74 -13.82 -22.14
N GLY A 19 -55.31 -12.65 -22.63
CA GLY A 19 -56.09 -11.43 -22.93
C GLY A 19 -55.11 -10.24 -22.97
N GLY A 20 -54.73 -9.64 -24.10
CA GLY A 20 -55.55 -8.80 -24.97
C GLY A 20 -55.28 -7.31 -24.65
N GLY A 21 -54.67 -6.57 -25.59
CA GLY A 21 -54.78 -5.09 -25.63
C GLY A 21 -53.54 -4.25 -25.23
N THR A 22 -52.87 -3.72 -26.27
CA THR A 22 -52.40 -2.32 -26.40
C THR A 22 -51.94 -1.52 -25.17
N ALA A 23 -50.67 -1.11 -25.16
CA ALA A 23 -50.23 0.30 -25.26
C ALA A 23 -48.83 0.48 -24.65
N SER A 24 -47.91 0.89 -25.52
CA SER A 24 -46.57 1.36 -25.19
C SER A 24 -46.62 2.49 -24.13
N ARG A 25 -46.02 2.26 -22.96
CA ARG A 25 -45.51 3.32 -22.08
C ARG A 25 -44.12 2.92 -21.59
N ARG A 26 -43.11 3.44 -22.26
CA ARG A 26 -41.70 3.35 -21.85
C ARG A 26 -41.57 4.06 -20.49
N ARG A 27 -41.13 3.32 -19.46
CA ARG A 27 -40.70 3.92 -18.18
C ARG A 27 -39.42 4.73 -18.43
N PRO A 28 -39.27 5.95 -17.89
CA PRO A 28 -37.98 6.61 -17.93
C PRO A 28 -37.01 5.84 -17.03
N PHE A 29 -35.80 5.59 -17.53
CA PHE A 29 -34.69 5.14 -16.68
C PHE A 29 -34.40 6.20 -15.62
N PRO A 30 -34.21 5.84 -14.33
CA PRO A 30 -33.69 6.80 -13.36
C PRO A 30 -32.29 7.21 -13.81
N GLY A 31 -32.11 8.51 -14.08
CA GLY A 31 -30.83 9.09 -14.45
C GLY A 31 -29.78 8.74 -13.39
N LYS A 32 -28.60 8.31 -13.85
CA LYS A 32 -27.42 8.09 -12.99
C LYS A 32 -27.21 9.39 -12.20
N ALA A 33 -27.46 9.36 -10.89
CA ALA A 33 -27.10 10.45 -10.00
C ALA A 33 -25.62 10.77 -10.27
N ARG A 34 -25.37 11.99 -10.75
CA ARG A 34 -24.04 12.50 -11.03
C ARG A 34 -23.32 12.49 -9.69
N ARG A 35 -22.44 11.50 -9.46
CA ARG A 35 -21.64 11.37 -8.24
C ARG A 35 -20.92 12.69 -8.05
N GLU A 36 -21.41 13.52 -7.12
CA GLU A 36 -20.80 14.79 -6.83
C GLU A 36 -19.34 14.51 -6.50
N ARG A 37 -18.44 15.03 -7.35
CA ARG A 37 -17.01 14.98 -7.09
C ARG A 37 -16.81 15.82 -5.84
N ARG A 38 -16.74 15.16 -4.68
CA ARG A 38 -16.34 15.81 -3.42
C ARG A 38 -15.04 16.54 -3.72
N ARG A 39 -15.01 17.86 -3.51
CA ARG A 39 -13.75 18.61 -3.55
C ARG A 39 -12.79 17.94 -2.57
N PRO A 40 -11.55 17.60 -2.97
CA PRO A 40 -10.58 17.09 -2.03
C PRO A 40 -10.41 18.11 -0.91
N VAL A 41 -10.57 17.65 0.33
CA VAL A 41 -10.26 18.46 1.51
C VAL A 41 -8.75 18.74 1.46
N PRO A 42 -8.30 19.99 1.60
CA PRO A 42 -6.88 20.30 1.69
C PRO A 42 -6.26 19.46 2.80
N ARG A 43 -5.21 18.69 2.49
CA ARG A 43 -4.48 17.91 3.49
C ARG A 43 -3.50 18.85 4.19
N ASP A 44 -3.41 18.77 5.50
CA ASP A 44 -2.45 19.57 6.28
C ASP A 44 -1.02 19.15 5.93
N VAL A 45 -0.25 20.08 5.35
CA VAL A 45 1.18 19.90 5.03
C VAL A 45 2.00 20.63 6.09
N LYS A 46 2.98 19.94 6.65
CA LYS A 46 3.93 20.50 7.63
C LYS A 46 5.34 20.47 7.06
N ILE A 47 6.07 21.54 7.31
CA ILE A 47 7.49 21.64 6.96
C ILE A 47 8.31 21.23 8.20
N PRO A 48 9.28 20.31 8.08
CA PRO A 48 10.20 19.98 9.17
C PRO A 48 10.88 21.24 9.72
N GLY A 49 11.12 21.26 11.02
CA GLY A 49 11.71 22.41 11.71
C GLY A 49 12.24 22.04 13.08
N PRO A 50 12.70 23.01 13.90
CA PRO A 50 13.31 22.73 15.20
C PRO A 50 12.43 21.88 16.14
N ASP A 51 11.11 22.04 16.09
CA ASP A 51 10.16 21.27 16.91
C ASP A 51 9.89 19.85 16.39
N HIS A 52 10.23 19.58 15.13
CA HIS A 52 10.07 18.27 14.48
C HIS A 52 11.14 18.10 13.38
N PRO A 53 12.40 17.87 13.77
CA PRO A 53 13.49 17.80 12.81
C PRO A 53 13.40 16.49 12.03
N ILE A 54 13.61 16.57 10.71
CA ILE A 54 13.77 15.42 9.83
C ILE A 54 15.05 15.63 9.05
N THR A 55 15.96 14.67 9.13
CA THR A 55 17.19 14.66 8.33
C THR A 55 17.26 13.38 7.51
N VAL A 56 17.86 13.47 6.33
CA VAL A 56 18.13 12.34 5.44
C VAL A 56 19.61 12.40 5.10
N GLU A 57 20.33 11.30 5.34
CA GLU A 57 21.77 11.23 5.13
C GLU A 57 22.12 9.96 4.38
N ALA A 58 23.00 10.07 3.38
CA ALA A 58 23.55 8.89 2.73
C ALA A 58 24.51 8.15 3.68
N ALA A 59 24.37 6.83 3.77
CA ALA A 59 25.23 5.99 4.60
C ALA A 59 26.09 5.07 3.74
N SER A 60 27.35 4.89 4.15
CA SER A 60 28.29 3.93 3.57
C SER A 60 28.25 2.59 4.32
N THR A 61 27.05 2.08 4.55
CA THR A 61 26.81 0.78 5.18
C THR A 61 26.12 -0.15 4.20
N ARG A 62 26.31 -1.46 4.37
CA ARG A 62 25.54 -2.46 3.66
C ARG A 62 24.31 -2.81 4.49
N VAL A 63 23.14 -2.75 3.86
CA VAL A 63 21.88 -3.15 4.49
C VAL A 63 21.34 -4.36 3.75
N VAL A 64 21.13 -5.45 4.49
CA VAL A 64 20.54 -6.68 3.96
C VAL A 64 19.22 -6.94 4.67
N VAL A 65 18.16 -7.12 3.88
CA VAL A 65 16.81 -7.40 4.38
C VAL A 65 16.41 -8.82 4.02
N ARG A 66 15.95 -9.57 5.02
CA ARG A 66 15.53 -10.97 4.86
C ARG A 66 14.13 -11.24 5.41
N VAL A 67 13.43 -12.15 4.75
CA VAL A 67 12.22 -12.81 5.26
C VAL A 67 12.49 -14.31 5.22
N GLY A 68 12.48 -14.95 6.39
CA GLY A 68 12.99 -16.32 6.52
C GLY A 68 14.45 -16.40 6.07
N GLU A 69 14.74 -17.30 5.13
CA GLU A 69 16.07 -17.47 4.52
C GLU A 69 16.26 -16.63 3.24
N ARG A 70 15.19 -16.01 2.71
CA ARG A 70 15.22 -15.27 1.46
C ARG A 70 15.71 -13.84 1.68
N VAL A 71 16.71 -13.44 0.91
CA VAL A 71 17.13 -12.04 0.79
C VAL A 71 16.13 -11.32 -0.10
N VAL A 72 15.49 -10.29 0.45
CA VAL A 72 14.49 -9.45 -0.23
C VAL A 72 15.13 -8.19 -0.80
N ALA A 73 16.10 -7.63 -0.09
CA ALA A 73 16.88 -6.48 -0.55
C ALA A 73 18.32 -6.56 -0.03
N ASP A 74 19.25 -6.03 -0.81
CA ASP A 74 20.67 -5.97 -0.48
C ASP A 74 21.26 -4.71 -1.13
N THR A 75 21.62 -3.72 -0.32
CA THR A 75 22.10 -2.43 -0.80
C THR A 75 23.35 -1.98 -0.06
N THR A 76 24.22 -1.24 -0.75
CA THR A 76 25.36 -0.51 -0.18
C THR A 76 25.16 1.01 -0.28
N ARG A 77 23.97 1.46 -0.67
CA ARG A 77 23.62 2.88 -0.84
C ARG A 77 22.35 3.26 -0.06
N PRO A 78 22.20 2.87 1.22
CA PRO A 78 21.04 3.27 1.99
C PRO A 78 21.06 4.78 2.28
N LEU A 79 19.86 5.36 2.37
CA LEU A 79 19.64 6.62 3.06
C LEU A 79 19.18 6.32 4.49
N VAL A 80 19.66 7.08 5.46
CA VAL A 80 19.19 7.02 6.85
C VAL A 80 18.35 8.26 7.11
N LEU A 81 17.06 8.04 7.38
CA LEU A 81 16.15 9.09 7.81
C LEU A 81 16.06 9.09 9.32
N SER A 82 16.37 10.23 9.93
CA SER A 82 16.16 10.48 11.36
C SER A 82 15.01 11.47 11.55
N GLU A 83 14.09 11.17 12.44
CA GLU A 83 12.92 12.00 12.70
C GLU A 83 12.73 12.20 14.20
N ALA A 84 12.91 13.44 14.67
CA ALA A 84 12.79 13.81 16.07
C ALA A 84 13.51 12.79 17.00
N ALA A 85 12.76 12.13 17.88
CA ALA A 85 13.28 11.12 18.81
C ALA A 85 12.98 9.67 18.37
N TYR A 86 12.47 9.46 17.15
CA TYR A 86 12.18 8.11 16.64
C TYR A 86 13.48 7.39 16.23
N PRO A 87 13.50 6.06 16.31
CA PRO A 87 14.61 5.28 15.78
C PRO A 87 14.85 5.60 14.30
N PRO A 88 16.13 5.68 13.86
CA PRO A 88 16.46 5.96 12.47
C PRO A 88 15.95 4.85 11.55
N VAL A 89 15.50 5.24 10.37
CA VAL A 89 14.93 4.34 9.36
C VAL A 89 15.86 4.29 8.15
N HIS A 90 16.18 3.07 7.71
CA HIS A 90 16.93 2.85 6.48
C HIS A 90 15.97 2.84 5.29
N TYR A 91 16.18 3.76 4.37
CA TYR A 91 15.55 3.83 3.06
C TYR A 91 16.50 3.21 2.04
N ILE A 92 16.05 2.14 1.41
CA ILE A 92 16.79 1.33 0.43
C ILE A 92 16.28 1.70 -0.97
N PRO A 93 17.15 1.91 -1.98
CA PRO A 93 16.70 2.09 -3.35
C PRO A 93 15.78 0.93 -3.78
N ILE A 94 14.60 1.23 -4.35
CA ILE A 94 13.66 0.18 -4.74
C ILE A 94 14.24 -0.78 -5.79
N GLU A 95 15.22 -0.32 -6.57
CA GLU A 95 15.99 -1.11 -7.54
C GLU A 95 16.87 -2.20 -6.90
N ASP A 96 17.22 -2.05 -5.63
CA ASP A 96 18.00 -3.03 -4.86
C ASP A 96 17.09 -4.07 -4.15
N VAL A 97 15.77 -3.98 -4.38
CA VAL A 97 14.75 -4.92 -3.89
C VAL A 97 14.42 -5.92 -4.99
N ASP A 98 14.33 -7.21 -4.66
CA ASP A 98 13.94 -8.24 -5.62
C ASP A 98 12.48 -8.01 -6.08
N PRO A 99 12.24 -7.59 -7.34
CA PRO A 99 10.90 -7.27 -7.82
C PRO A 99 10.01 -8.52 -7.91
N GLY A 100 10.60 -9.72 -7.95
CA GLY A 100 9.86 -10.99 -7.95
C GLY A 100 9.28 -11.36 -6.59
N LEU A 101 9.71 -10.68 -5.52
CA LEU A 101 9.26 -10.95 -4.15
C LEU A 101 8.32 -9.88 -3.60
N ILE A 102 8.04 -8.80 -4.33
CA ILE A 102 7.20 -7.71 -3.83
C ILE A 102 5.93 -7.57 -4.65
N ARG A 103 4.82 -7.25 -3.96
CA ARG A 103 3.53 -7.00 -4.60
C ARG A 103 2.90 -5.75 -4.03
N ARG A 104 2.42 -4.86 -4.91
CA ARG A 104 1.78 -3.62 -4.50
C ARG A 104 0.49 -3.92 -3.71
N SER A 105 0.32 -3.19 -2.62
CA SER A 105 -0.90 -3.18 -1.80
C SER A 105 -1.78 -1.98 -2.11
N ASP A 106 -3.07 -2.12 -1.86
CA ASP A 106 -4.06 -1.03 -1.93
C ASP A 106 -3.96 -0.10 -0.70
N THR A 107 -3.22 -0.51 0.34
CA THR A 107 -3.01 0.30 1.55
C THR A 107 -2.30 1.61 1.20
N ARG A 108 -2.85 2.71 1.73
CA ARG A 108 -2.27 4.06 1.65
C ARG A 108 -2.45 4.74 3.00
N THR A 109 -1.43 5.46 3.44
CA THR A 109 -1.51 6.30 4.66
C THR A 109 -0.98 7.69 4.35
N TYR A 110 -1.35 8.67 5.17
CA TYR A 110 -0.95 10.06 4.96
C TYR A 110 -0.08 10.55 6.12
N CYS A 111 1.06 11.13 5.79
CA CYS A 111 1.94 11.82 6.73
C CYS A 111 2.00 13.31 6.37
N PRO A 112 1.74 14.24 7.31
CA PRO A 112 1.77 15.67 7.03
C PRO A 112 3.17 16.20 6.65
N TYR A 113 4.24 15.50 7.02
CA TYR A 113 5.62 15.89 6.70
C TYR A 113 6.18 15.23 5.44
N LYS A 114 5.66 14.07 5.05
CA LYS A 114 6.28 13.22 4.02
C LYS A 114 5.37 12.94 2.82
N GLY A 115 4.06 13.18 2.92
CA GLY A 115 3.10 12.94 1.86
C GLY A 115 2.35 11.62 2.00
N GLU A 116 1.92 11.04 0.88
CA GLU A 116 1.18 9.78 0.85
C GLU A 116 2.13 8.58 0.80
N ALA A 117 2.05 7.71 1.81
CA ALA A 117 2.79 6.48 1.85
C ALA A 117 2.03 5.37 1.10
N SER A 118 2.75 4.63 0.29
CA SER A 118 2.32 3.44 -0.41
C SER A 118 3.00 2.21 0.15
N TYR A 119 2.34 1.05 0.04
CA TYR A 119 2.80 -0.18 0.68
C TYR A 119 2.96 -1.34 -0.32
N TYR A 120 3.90 -2.22 -0.02
CA TYR A 120 4.05 -3.51 -0.69
C TYR A 120 4.04 -4.65 0.34
N SER A 121 3.41 -5.76 -0.05
CA SER A 121 3.59 -7.05 0.61
C SER A 121 4.83 -7.76 0.06
N ILE A 122 5.47 -8.60 0.88
CA ILE A 122 6.51 -9.52 0.44
C ILE A 122 5.87 -10.89 0.21
N VAL A 123 6.10 -11.49 -0.95
CA VAL A 123 5.56 -12.80 -1.36
C VAL A 123 6.73 -13.77 -1.54
N THR A 124 6.74 -14.84 -0.76
CA THR A 124 7.74 -15.92 -0.83
C THR A 124 7.02 -17.27 -1.01
N PRO A 125 7.74 -18.35 -1.33
CA PRO A 125 7.16 -19.70 -1.37
C PRO A 125 6.51 -20.12 -0.03
N GLU A 126 6.98 -19.56 1.09
CA GLU A 126 6.48 -19.85 2.43
C GLU A 126 5.20 -19.07 2.78
N GLY A 127 4.90 -17.98 2.06
CA GLY A 127 3.68 -17.20 2.24
C GLY A 127 3.81 -15.73 1.90
N GLU A 128 2.80 -14.95 2.31
CA GLU A 128 2.77 -13.49 2.14
C GLU A 128 2.96 -12.79 3.48
N VAL A 129 3.89 -11.84 3.53
CA VAL A 129 4.04 -10.87 4.62
C VAL A 129 3.41 -9.56 4.17
N GLY A 130 2.17 -9.33 4.62
CA GLY A 130 1.37 -8.18 4.21
C GLY A 130 1.99 -6.84 4.62
N ASP A 131 1.91 -5.84 3.74
CA ASP A 131 2.31 -4.44 3.97
C ASP A 131 3.68 -4.28 4.66
N ALA A 132 4.64 -5.17 4.38
CA ALA A 132 5.94 -5.20 5.05
C ALA A 132 6.86 -4.04 4.65
N ILE A 133 6.57 -3.41 3.53
CA ILE A 133 7.37 -2.36 2.92
C ILE A 133 6.49 -1.12 2.76
N TRP A 134 7.03 0.06 3.05
CA TRP A 134 6.41 1.34 2.68
C TRP A 134 7.35 2.21 1.85
N THR A 135 6.77 3.12 1.08
CA THR A 135 7.48 4.10 0.24
C THR A 135 6.68 5.39 0.13
N TYR A 136 7.37 6.49 -0.13
CA TYR A 136 6.77 7.75 -0.56
C TYR A 136 7.13 7.95 -2.04
N GLU A 137 6.16 7.76 -2.93
CA GLU A 137 6.39 7.89 -4.39
C GLU A 137 6.47 9.36 -4.81
N GLU A 138 5.69 10.19 -4.13
CA GLU A 138 5.63 11.64 -4.31
C GLU A 138 5.88 12.30 -2.95
N PRO A 139 7.10 12.20 -2.39
CA PRO A 139 7.43 12.83 -1.14
C PRO A 139 7.42 14.35 -1.28
N TYR A 140 7.16 15.06 -0.18
CA TYR A 140 7.33 16.51 -0.16
C TYR A 140 8.80 16.91 -0.33
N GLU A 141 9.02 18.12 -0.84
CA GLU A 141 10.35 18.65 -1.18
C GLU A 141 11.36 18.52 -0.03
N ALA A 142 10.93 18.79 1.21
CA ALA A 142 11.76 18.71 2.40
C ALA A 142 12.35 17.31 2.69
N VAL A 143 11.76 16.26 2.12
CA VAL A 143 12.24 14.87 2.22
C VAL A 143 12.35 14.25 0.83
N GLY A 144 12.55 15.07 -0.21
CA GLY A 144 12.54 14.62 -1.61
C GLY A 144 13.57 13.53 -1.93
N GLU A 145 14.65 13.45 -1.16
CA GLU A 145 15.72 12.47 -1.28
C GLU A 145 15.24 11.01 -1.15
N ILE A 146 14.20 10.74 -0.35
CA ILE A 146 13.68 9.38 -0.18
C ILE A 146 12.80 8.92 -1.35
N LYS A 147 12.59 9.75 -2.37
CA LYS A 147 11.85 9.36 -3.57
C LYS A 147 12.55 8.18 -4.25
N GLY A 148 11.77 7.17 -4.66
CA GLY A 148 12.32 5.96 -5.27
C GLY A 148 12.99 5.00 -4.27
N HIS A 149 12.89 5.29 -2.96
CA HIS A 149 13.37 4.42 -1.91
C HIS A 149 12.20 3.79 -1.15
N VAL A 150 12.47 2.64 -0.52
CA VAL A 150 11.55 1.90 0.32
C VAL A 150 12.13 1.71 1.71
N ALA A 151 11.28 1.58 2.71
CA ALA A 151 11.67 1.17 4.05
C ALA A 151 10.85 -0.04 4.50
N PHE A 152 11.36 -0.75 5.50
CA PHE A 152 10.83 -2.05 5.92
C PHE A 152 10.44 -2.03 7.40
N TYR A 153 9.35 -2.73 7.73
CA TYR A 153 8.87 -2.85 9.09
C TYR A 153 9.74 -3.83 9.88
N PRO A 154 10.46 -3.39 10.94
CA PRO A 154 11.42 -4.22 11.65
C PRO A 154 10.76 -5.37 12.45
N ASP A 155 9.46 -5.31 12.70
CA ASP A 155 8.66 -6.38 13.28
C ASP A 155 8.25 -7.45 12.24
N ARG A 156 8.43 -7.18 10.94
CA ARG A 156 8.01 -8.05 9.84
C ARG A 156 9.17 -8.65 9.05
N VAL A 157 10.36 -8.03 9.10
CA VAL A 157 11.56 -8.48 8.40
C VAL A 157 12.76 -8.51 9.33
N ARG A 158 13.79 -9.27 8.94
CA ARG A 158 15.12 -9.15 9.55
C ARG A 158 15.96 -8.19 8.72
N LEU A 159 16.29 -7.04 9.30
CA LEU A 159 17.22 -6.07 8.73
C LEU A 159 18.56 -6.15 9.45
N THR A 160 19.65 -6.34 8.71
CA THR A 160 21.01 -6.30 9.23
C THR A 160 21.79 -5.17 8.57
N VAL A 161 22.53 -4.42 9.38
CA VAL A 161 23.42 -3.33 8.92
C VAL A 161 24.85 -3.76 9.18
N GLU A 162 25.66 -3.75 8.13
CA GLU A 162 27.06 -4.14 8.16
C GLU A 162 27.93 -2.95 7.71
N PRO A 163 29.11 -2.74 8.31
CA PRO A 163 30.07 -1.77 7.76
C PRO A 163 30.49 -2.22 6.35
N SER A 164 30.55 -1.27 5.40
CA SER A 164 31.03 -1.51 4.03
C SER A 164 32.55 -1.53 3.93
#